data_AF-A0A967N669-F1
#
_entry.id   AF-A0A967N669-F1
#
_cell.length_a   1.000
_cell.length_b   1.000
_cell.length_c   1.000
_cell.angle_alpha   90.00
_cell.angle_beta   90.00
_cell.angle_gamma   90.00
#
_symmetry.space_group_name_H-M   'P 1'
#
loop_
_entity.id
_entity.type
_entity.pdbx_description
1 polymer ?
#
loop_
_entity_poly.entity_id
_entity_poly.type
_entity_poly.pdbx_seq_one_letter_code
_entity_poly.pdbx_strand_id
1 'polypeptide(L)'
;GTVAHEFFHAWNVERIRPATLEPFDFERANMSRELWFAEGFTSYYDDLILWRAGLIDDDTFAQRMGSIANAVTNARGRRFFSPVEMSMQAPFVDAATSVD
;
A
#
# COMPACT_ATOMS: atom_id res chain seq x y z
N GLY A 1 -8.28 5.32 1.18
CA GLY A 1 -9.25 5.58 2.26
C GLY A 1 -8.72 4.97 3.52
N THR A 2 -8.22 5.76 4.46
CA THR A 2 -7.33 5.30 5.53
C THR A 2 -7.91 4.16 6.38
N VAL A 3 -9.20 4.18 6.74
CA VAL A 3 -9.77 3.10 7.56
C VAL A 3 -9.83 1.76 6.82
N ALA A 4 -10.22 1.75 5.54
CA ALA A 4 -10.25 0.51 4.75
C ALA A 4 -8.85 -0.05 4.51
N HIS A 5 -7.87 0.85 4.35
CA HIS A 5 -6.45 0.55 4.24
C HIS A 5 -5.95 -0.19 5.50
N GLU A 6 -6.06 0.44 6.67
CA GLU A 6 -5.63 -0.15 7.94
C GLU A 6 -6.41 -1.42 8.28
N PHE A 7 -7.70 -1.49 7.92
CA PHE A 7 -8.49 -2.70 8.11
C PHE A 7 -7.96 -3.87 7.27
N PHE A 8 -7.55 -3.63 6.03
CA PHE A 8 -6.95 -4.68 5.20
C PHE A 8 -5.58 -5.11 5.71
N HIS A 9 -4.85 -4.21 6.39
CA HIS A 9 -3.55 -4.55 6.98
C HIS A 9 -3.61 -5.68 8.01
N ALA A 10 -4.76 -5.86 8.68
CA ALA A 10 -5.00 -6.98 9.58
C ALA A 10 -4.71 -8.36 8.93
N TRP A 11 -4.84 -8.46 7.60
CA TRP A 11 -4.41 -9.64 6.84
C TRP A 11 -3.07 -9.42 6.13
N ASN A 12 -2.91 -8.32 5.40
CA ASN A 12 -1.72 -8.04 4.59
C ASN A 12 -0.78 -7.08 5.34
N VAL A 13 0.45 -7.50 5.67
CA VAL A 13 1.35 -6.93 6.70
C VAL A 13 1.18 -7.58 8.06
N GLU A 14 -0.03 -7.74 8.60
CA GLU A 14 -0.14 -8.33 9.94
C GLU A 14 -0.10 -9.86 9.94
N ARG A 15 -0.91 -10.54 9.12
CA ARG A 15 -0.95 -12.02 9.12
C ARG A 15 -0.08 -12.65 8.03
N ILE A 16 -0.06 -12.05 6.85
CA ILE A 16 0.78 -12.39 5.70
C ILE A 16 1.73 -11.21 5.53
N ARG A 17 3.04 -11.44 5.71
CA ARG A 17 4.04 -10.38 5.66
C ARG A 17 5.30 -10.81 4.93
N PRO A 18 6.07 -9.86 4.37
CA PRO A 18 7.37 -10.15 3.81
C PRO A 18 8.28 -10.84 4.84
N ALA A 19 8.81 -12.01 4.49
CA ALA A 19 9.78 -12.71 5.34
C ALA A 19 11.06 -11.89 5.57
N THR A 20 11.35 -10.94 4.68
CA THR A 20 12.49 -10.00 4.78
C THR A 20 12.35 -8.98 5.90
N LEU A 21 11.16 -8.81 6.49
CA LEU A 21 10.93 -7.96 7.65
C LEU A 21 11.12 -8.72 8.98
N GLU A 22 11.34 -10.03 8.94
CA GLU A 22 11.51 -10.84 10.15
C GLU A 22 12.98 -11.29 10.33
N PRO A 23 13.52 -11.19 11.57
CA PRO A 23 12.94 -10.51 12.74
C PRO A 23 12.98 -8.99 12.57
N PHE A 24 12.07 -8.27 13.24
CA PHE A 24 12.12 -6.81 13.23
C PHE A 24 13.35 -6.29 13.98
N ASP A 25 14.07 -5.40 13.32
CA ASP A 25 15.07 -4.54 13.95
C ASP A 25 14.37 -3.30 14.50
N PHE A 26 14.40 -3.11 15.82
CA PHE A 26 13.80 -1.94 16.48
C PHE A 26 14.79 -0.78 16.65
N GLU A 27 16.07 -0.98 16.32
CA GLU A 27 17.11 0.05 16.39
C GLU A 27 17.42 0.66 15.03
N ARG A 28 17.05 -0.01 13.93
CA ARG A 28 17.30 0.42 12.56
C ARG A 28 16.05 0.31 11.69
N ALA A 29 16.12 0.98 10.53
CA ALA A 29 15.09 0.88 9.52
C ALA A 29 15.04 -0.53 8.91
N ASN A 30 13.85 -1.14 8.89
CA ASN A 30 13.61 -2.42 8.23
C ASN A 30 13.34 -2.18 6.73
N MET A 31 14.19 -2.73 5.87
CA MET A 31 14.06 -2.62 4.42
C MET A 31 13.47 -3.91 3.84
N SER A 32 12.55 -3.77 2.88
CA SER A 32 11.93 -4.91 2.21
C SER A 32 11.78 -4.65 0.72
N ARG A 33 12.00 -5.70 -0.08
CA ARG A 33 11.81 -5.69 -1.54
C ARG A 33 10.35 -5.89 -1.92
N GLU A 34 9.50 -6.15 -0.93
CA GLU A 34 8.13 -6.64 -1.08
C GLU A 34 7.09 -5.60 -0.66
N LEU A 35 7.48 -4.35 -0.38
CA LEU A 35 6.53 -3.28 -0.02
C LEU A 35 5.53 -2.97 -1.14
N TRP A 36 5.88 -3.22 -2.41
CA TRP A 36 4.92 -3.14 -3.51
C TRP A 36 3.70 -4.05 -3.32
N PHE A 37 3.85 -5.15 -2.59
CA PHE A 37 2.75 -6.03 -2.23
C PHE A 37 2.15 -5.62 -0.87
N ALA A 38 2.98 -5.40 0.15
CA ALA A 38 2.51 -5.00 1.48
C ALA A 38 1.66 -3.72 1.46
N GLU A 39 2.10 -2.70 0.75
CA GLU A 39 1.46 -1.38 0.68
C GLU A 39 0.72 -1.16 -0.64
N GLY A 40 1.32 -1.60 -1.75
CA GLY A 40 0.74 -1.37 -3.08
C GLY A 40 -0.55 -2.17 -3.30
N PHE A 41 -0.63 -3.41 -2.83
CA PHE A 41 -1.90 -4.17 -2.89
C PHE A 41 -2.93 -3.63 -1.89
N THR A 42 -2.50 -3.22 -0.69
CA THR A 42 -3.40 -2.59 0.28
C THR A 42 -4.01 -1.32 -0.32
N SER A 43 -3.21 -0.48 -0.98
CA SER A 43 -3.67 0.71 -1.72
C SER A 43 -4.70 0.41 -2.81
N TYR A 44 -4.66 -0.77 -3.43
CA TYR A 44 -5.71 -1.20 -4.37
C TYR A 44 -6.98 -1.62 -3.62
N TYR A 45 -6.83 -2.26 -2.46
CA TYR A 45 -7.94 -2.70 -1.63
C TYR A 45 -8.66 -1.54 -0.92
N ASP A 46 -8.02 -0.38 -0.74
CA ASP A 46 -8.62 0.86 -0.24
C ASP A 46 -10.01 1.13 -0.83
N ASP A 47 -10.09 1.20 -2.16
CA ASP A 47 -11.31 1.55 -2.87
C ASP A 47 -12.11 0.31 -3.26
N LEU A 48 -11.44 -0.83 -3.49
CA LEU A 48 -12.12 -2.09 -3.84
C LEU A 48 -13.05 -2.57 -2.72
N ILE A 49 -12.62 -2.46 -1.45
CA ILE A 49 -13.44 -2.86 -0.31
C ILE A 49 -14.66 -1.95 -0.19
N LEU A 50 -14.48 -0.64 -0.34
CA LEU A 50 -15.59 0.32 -0.26
C LEU A 50 -16.63 0.06 -1.35
N TRP A 51 -16.17 -0.22 -2.57
CA TRP A 51 -17.05 -0.55 -3.68
C TRP A 51 -17.81 -1.87 -3.44
N ARG A 52 -17.09 -2.93 -3.02
CA ARG A 52 -17.72 -4.23 -2.72
C ARG A 52 -18.69 -4.19 -1.54
N ALA A 53 -18.46 -3.28 -0.59
CA ALA A 53 -19.36 -3.04 0.52
C ALA A 53 -20.58 -2.17 0.15
N GLY A 54 -20.66 -1.67 -1.10
CA GLY A 54 -21.72 -0.78 -1.56
C GLY A 54 -21.65 0.63 -0.97
N LEU A 55 -20.48 1.04 -0.45
CA LEU A 55 -20.26 2.35 0.16
C LEU A 55 -19.89 3.43 -0.86
N ILE A 56 -19.43 3.03 -2.04
CA ILE A 56 -19.23 3.90 -3.21
C ILE A 56 -19.83 3.24 -4.44
N ASP A 57 -20.30 4.05 -5.38
CA ASP A 57 -20.87 3.58 -6.65
C ASP A 57 -19.78 3.28 -7.70
N ASP A 58 -20.22 2.73 -8.84
CA ASP A 58 -19.34 2.33 -9.95
C ASP A 58 -18.56 3.52 -10.53
N ASP A 59 -19.21 4.67 -10.66
CA ASP A 59 -18.59 5.89 -11.21
C ASP A 59 -17.49 6.42 -10.28
N THR A 60 -17.75 6.48 -8.97
CA THR A 60 -16.74 6.87 -7.97
C THR A 60 -15.58 5.88 -7.96
N PHE A 61 -15.87 4.58 -7.98
CA PHE A 61 -14.82 3.55 -8.00
C PHE A 61 -13.94 3.68 -9.26
N ALA A 62 -14.55 3.80 -10.44
CA ALA A 62 -13.84 3.94 -11.71
C ALA A 62 -12.98 5.22 -11.73
N GLN A 63 -13.50 6.35 -11.21
CA GLN A 63 -12.76 7.60 -11.12
C GLN A 63 -11.51 7.47 -10.23
N ARG A 64 -11.65 6.83 -9.05
CA ARG A 64 -10.53 6.65 -8.13
C ARG A 64 -9.48 5.69 -8.67
N MET A 65 -9.90 4.56 -9.26
CA MET A 65 -8.99 3.65 -9.95
C MET A 65 -8.26 4.32 -11.11
N GLY A 66 -8.97 5.14 -11.89
CA GLY A 66 -8.37 5.96 -12.95
C GLY A 66 -7.34 6.94 -12.41
N SER A 67 -7.59 7.53 -11.24
CA SER A 67 -6.68 8.46 -10.58
C SER A 67 -5.38 7.78 -10.13
N ILE A 68 -5.46 6.58 -9.56
CA ILE A 68 -4.28 5.75 -9.21
C ILE A 68 -3.47 5.41 -10.46
N ALA A 69 -4.14 4.91 -11.52
CA ALA A 69 -3.49 4.56 -12.77
C ALA A 69 -2.80 5.78 -13.42
N ASN A 70 -3.45 6.95 -13.39
CA ASN A 70 -2.89 8.20 -13.89
C ASN A 70 -1.67 8.65 -13.09
N ALA A 71 -1.71 8.58 -11.76
CA ALA A 71 -0.58 8.94 -10.91
C ALA A 71 0.65 8.07 -11.24
N VAL A 72 0.48 6.75 -11.32
CA VAL A 72 1.58 5.83 -11.65
C VAL A 72 2.06 6.04 -13.08
N THR A 73 1.16 6.14 -14.05
CA THR A 73 1.52 6.21 -15.49
C THR A 73 2.27 7.49 -15.84
N ASN A 74 1.94 8.61 -15.18
CA ASN A 74 2.57 9.90 -15.41
C ASN A 74 3.83 10.13 -14.55
N ALA A 75 4.05 9.33 -13.50
CA ALA A 75 5.27 9.39 -12.71
C ALA A 75 6.49 8.96 -13.54
N ARG A 76 7.47 9.87 -13.71
CA ARG A 76 8.73 9.55 -14.41
C ARG A 76 9.51 8.41 -13.74
N GLY A 77 9.41 8.30 -12.41
CA GLY A 77 10.08 7.26 -11.61
C GLY A 77 9.84 5.83 -12.12
N ARG A 78 8.66 5.55 -12.67
CA ARG A 78 8.30 4.23 -13.23
C ARG A 78 9.21 3.76 -14.37
N ARG A 79 9.96 4.67 -15.01
CA ARG A 79 10.90 4.37 -16.10
C ARG A 79 12.29 3.99 -15.59
N PHE A 80 12.57 4.26 -14.32
CA PHE A 80 13.89 4.09 -13.71
C PHE A 80 13.92 2.96 -12.69
N PHE A 81 12.80 2.69 -12.03
CA PHE A 81 12.71 1.69 -10.97
C PHE A 81 11.49 0.79 -11.17
N SER A 82 11.69 -0.50 -10.99
CA SER A 82 10.63 -1.49 -10.82
C SER A 82 9.92 -1.32 -9.47
N PRO A 83 8.72 -1.90 -9.26
CA PRO A 83 8.05 -1.86 -7.96
C PRO A 83 8.91 -2.42 -6.82
N VAL A 84 9.71 -3.45 -7.11
CA VAL A 84 10.65 -4.05 -6.15
C VAL A 84 11.78 -3.08 -5.79
N GLU A 85 12.33 -2.35 -6.76
CA GLU A 85 13.37 -1.34 -6.49
C GLU A 85 12.81 -0.12 -5.78
N MET A 86 11.57 0.28 -6.11
CA MET A 86 10.85 1.34 -5.39
C MET A 86 10.58 0.96 -3.93
N SER A 87 10.33 -0.33 -3.65
CA SER A 87 10.19 -0.83 -2.28
C SER A 87 11.48 -0.62 -1.46
N MET A 88 12.65 -0.59 -2.12
CA MET A 88 13.93 -0.32 -1.48
C MET A 88 14.25 1.18 -1.35
N GLN A 89 13.35 2.08 -1.77
CA GLN A 89 13.50 3.54 -1.60
C GLN A 89 12.80 4.06 -0.35
N ALA A 90 12.09 3.19 0.39
CA ALA A 90 11.40 3.53 1.63
C ALA A 90 11.62 2.42 2.66
N PRO A 91 11.82 2.75 3.94
CA PRO A 91 11.76 1.76 5.00
C PRO A 91 10.31 1.31 5.23
N PHE A 92 10.14 0.10 5.77
CA PHE A 92 8.87 -0.29 6.37
C PHE A 92 8.61 0.59 7.59
N VAL A 93 7.48 1.29 7.58
CA VAL A 93 7.02 2.11 8.69
C VAL A 93 5.56 1.79 8.92
N ASP A 94 5.25 1.13 10.04
CA ASP A 94 3.89 1.09 10.57
C ASP A 94 3.66 2.38 11.35
N ALA A 95 3.44 3.47 10.61
CA ALA A 95 3.03 4.74 11.17
C ALA A 95 1.57 4.99 10.81
N ALA A 96 0.68 4.23 11.45
CA ALA A 96 -0.60 4.78 11.85
C ALA A 96 -0.28 6.00 12.71
N THR A 97 -0.11 7.17 12.09
CA THR A 97 0.08 8.41 12.83
C THR A 97 -1.22 8.61 13.58
N SER A 98 -1.17 8.36 14.89
CA SER A 98 -2.30 8.60 15.75
C SER A 98 -2.60 10.10 15.68
N VAL A 99 -3.80 10.44 15.23
CA VAL A 99 -4.28 11.82 15.21
C VAL A 99 -4.76 12.10 16.63
N ASP A 100 -3.81 12.34 17.52
CA ASP A 100 -4.04 12.87 18.87
C ASP A 100 -3.71 14.36 18.87
#